data_AF-A0A0T6ANU8-F1
#
_entry.id   AF-A0A0T6ANU8-F1
#
_cell.length_a   1.000
_cell.length_b   1.000
_cell.length_c   1.000
_cell.angle_alpha   90.00
_cell.angle_beta   90.00
_cell.angle_gamma   90.00
#
_symmetry.space_group_name_H-M   'P 1'
#
loop_
_entity.id
_entity.type
_entity.pdbx_description
1 polymer ?
#
loop_
_entity_poly.entity_id
_entity_poly.type
_entity_poly.pdbx_seq_one_letter_code
_entity_poly.pdbx_strand_id
1 'polypeptide(L)' 'MLIYIGSGFIPGIPARDLSAEEVKQYGGEKHLLSTGLYAKPKKESD' A
#
# COMPACT_ATOMS: atom_id res chain seq x y z
N MET A 1 -4.65 2.18 6.16
CA MET A 1 -3.95 2.91 5.09
C MET A 1 -2.62 2.21 4.82
N LEU A 2 -2.11 2.30 3.61
CA LEU A 2 -0.80 1.80 3.23
C LEU A 2 0.02 2.92 2.59
N ILE A 3 1.31 2.96 2.93
CA ILE A 3 2.26 3.94 2.42
C ILE A 3 2.95 3.34 1.21
N TYR A 4 3.02 4.08 0.11
CA TYR A 4 3.74 3.66 -1.08
C TYR A 4 5.24 3.94 -0.92
N ILE A 5 6.07 2.91 -1.11
CA ILE A 5 7.52 2.97 -0.85
C ILE A 5 8.38 3.07 -2.12
N GLY A 6 7.77 3.38 -3.27
CA GLY A 6 8.54 3.98 -4.38
C GLY A 6 9.37 3.05 -5.26
N SER A 7 9.12 1.74 -5.30
CA SER A 7 10.01 0.78 -5.98
C SER A 7 9.47 0.18 -7.29
N GLY A 8 8.37 0.69 -7.85
CA GLY A 8 7.78 0.18 -9.10
C GLY A 8 6.31 0.56 -9.28
N PHE A 9 5.66 0.08 -10.34
CA PHE A 9 4.23 0.32 -10.57
C PHE A 9 3.49 -0.98 -10.87
N ILE A 10 2.26 -1.09 -10.38
CA ILE A 10 1.37 -2.20 -10.69
C ILE A 10 0.26 -1.67 -11.59
N PRO A 11 0.02 -2.27 -12.77
CA PRO A 11 -1.08 -1.86 -13.63
C PRO A 11 -2.41 -1.92 -12.87
N GLY A 12 -3.14 -0.79 -12.84
CA GLY A 12 -4.42 -0.67 -12.15
C GLY A 12 -4.34 -0.28 -10.67
N ILE A 13 -3.14 -0.09 -10.11
CA ILE A 13 -2.96 0.38 -8.72
C ILE A 13 -2.11 1.65 -8.73
N PRO A 14 -2.56 2.74 -8.09
CA PRO A 14 -1.85 4.02 -8.18
C PRO A 14 -0.60 4.02 -7.29
N ALA A 15 0.54 4.46 -7.85
CA ALA A 15 1.84 4.56 -7.20
C ALA A 15 1.91 5.74 -6.19
N ARG A 16 1.00 5.74 -5.22
CA ARG A 16 0.85 6.73 -4.15
C ARG A 16 0.28 6.05 -2.91
N ASP A 17 0.25 6.75 -1.78
CA ASP A 17 -0.36 6.24 -0.55
C ASP A 17 -1.84 5.91 -0.76
N LEU A 18 -2.28 4.81 -0.14
CA LEU A 18 -3.63 4.30 -0.28
C LEU A 18 -4.38 4.38 1.05
N SER A 19 -5.60 4.92 0.99
CA SER A 19 -6.52 4.91 2.12
C SER A 19 -7.02 3.49 2.43
N ALA A 20 -7.58 3.25 3.62
CA ALA A 20 -8.07 1.92 3.98
C ALA A 20 -9.15 1.38 3.00
N GLU A 21 -9.94 2.27 2.42
CA GLU A 21 -10.96 1.93 1.41
C GLU A 21 -10.31 1.56 0.07
N GLU A 22 -9.38 2.38 -0.42
CA GLU A 22 -8.61 2.09 -1.64
C GLU A 22 -7.84 0.77 -1.51
N VAL A 23 -7.23 0.52 -0.36
CA VAL A 23 -6.54 -0.74 -0.06
C VAL A 23 -7.48 -1.93 -0.24
N LYS A 24 -8.73 -1.86 0.19
CA LYS A 24 -9.73 -2.93 -0.04
C LYS A 24 -10.10 -3.05 -1.52
N GLN A 25 -10.24 -1.93 -2.22
CA GLN A 25 -10.59 -1.90 -3.64
C GLN A 25 -9.49 -2.51 -4.53
N TYR A 26 -8.22 -2.28 -4.21
CA TYR A 26 -7.08 -2.75 -4.99
C TYR A 26 -6.56 -4.15 -4.60
N GLY A 27 -7.39 -4.97 -3.93
CA GLY A 27 -7.05 -6.37 -3.58
C GLY A 27 -6.71 -6.63 -2.12
N GLY A 28 -6.83 -5.62 -1.26
CA GLY A 28 -6.64 -5.73 0.19
C GLY A 28 -5.19 -5.53 0.65
N GLU A 29 -5.02 -5.33 1.97
CA GLU A 29 -3.70 -5.11 2.57
C GLU A 29 -2.71 -6.22 2.25
N LYS A 30 -3.15 -7.49 2.31
CA LYS A 30 -2.26 -8.64 2.08
C LYS A 30 -1.68 -8.64 0.68
N HIS A 31 -2.48 -8.33 -0.34
CA HIS A 31 -2.02 -8.30 -1.73
C HIS A 31 -1.00 -7.17 -1.91
N LEU A 32 -1.35 -5.96 -1.48
CA LEU A 32 -0.50 -4.78 -1.63
C LEU A 32 0.82 -4.91 -0.85
N LEU A 33 0.80 -5.45 0.37
CA LEU A 33 2.02 -5.71 1.15
C LEU A 33 2.90 -6.80 0.51
N SER A 34 2.29 -7.81 -0.12
CA SER A 34 3.04 -8.89 -0.81
C SER A 34 3.77 -8.39 -2.05
N THR A 35 3.36 -7.27 -2.63
CA THR A 35 4.03 -6.69 -3.81
C THR A 35 5.36 -6.04 -3.47
N GLY A 36 5.61 -5.74 -2.19
CA GLY A 36 6.79 -4.99 -1.76
C GLY A 36 6.77 -3.50 -2.16
N LEU A 37 5.70 -3.01 -2.79
CA LEU A 37 5.56 -1.58 -3.14
C LEU A 37 4.85 -0.75 -2.08
N TYR A 38 4.20 -1.41 -1.13
CA TYR A 38 3.45 -0.78 -0.06
C TYR A 38 3.92 -1.28 1.29
N ALA A 39 3.92 -0.39 2.28
CA ALA A 39 4.22 -0.70 3.66
C ALA A 39 3.07 -0.23 4.56
N LYS A 40 2.92 -0.88 5.72
CA LYS A 40 2.07 -0.32 6.76
C LYS A 40 2.69 0.99 7.26
N PRO A 41 1.89 2.00 7.60
CA PRO A 41 2.41 3.16 8.29
C PRO A 41 3.16 2.69 9.53
N LYS A 42 4.42 3.14 9.68
CA LYS A 42 5.11 2.96 10.95
C LYS A 42 4.27 3.66 11.99
N LYS A 43 3.60 2.88 12.84
CA LYS A 43 3.07 3.39 14.08
C LYS A 43 4.31 3.68 14.90
N GLU A 44 4.71 4.94 14.95
CA GLU A 44 5.74 5.40 15.87
C GLU A 44 5.20 5.06 17.26
N SER A 45 5.70 3.97 17.82
CA SER A 45 5.59 3.65 19.22
C SER A 45 6.98 3.92 19.77
N ASP A 46 7.17 5.14 20.24
CA ASP A 46 8.10 5.47 21.32
C ASP A 46 7.25 6.02 22.48
#